data_AF-B0BWM0-F1
#
_entry.id   AF-B0BWM0-F1
#
_cell.length_a   1.000
_cell.length_b   1.000
_cell.length_c   1.000
_cell.angle_alpha   90.00
_cell.angle_beta   90.00
_cell.angle_gamma   90.00
#
_symmetry.space_group_name_H-M   'P 1'
#
loop_
_entity.id
_entity.type
_entity.pdbx_description
1 polymer ?
#
loop_
_entity_poly.entity_id
_entity_poly.type
_entity_poly.pdbx_seq_one_letter_code
_entity_poly.pdbx_strand_id
1 'polypeptide(L)'
;MQAKELSNNFLEEQEKSKEDNSPFFDVKYICQASLLITDSIRKGYDVTQLPNGDINVTEVRIVNVHYNWNSEKGKFVKTNQIEFNNSKGG
;
A
#
# COMPACT_ATOMS: atom_id res chain seq x y z
N MET A 1 15.80 -26.21 -31.97
CA MET A 1 15.53 -24.92 -32.65
C MET A 1 14.86 -23.89 -31.74
N GLN A 2 14.00 -24.26 -30.78
CA GLN A 2 13.20 -23.30 -29.98
C GLN A 2 13.95 -22.51 -28.89
N ALA A 3 15.07 -23.01 -28.35
CA ALA A 3 15.78 -22.32 -27.26
C ALA A 3 16.53 -21.03 -27.70
N LYS A 4 16.91 -20.93 -28.99
CA LYS A 4 17.60 -19.74 -29.53
C LYS A 4 16.64 -18.60 -29.84
N GLU A 5 15.41 -18.89 -30.24
CA GLU A 5 14.38 -17.87 -30.50
C GLU A 5 13.88 -17.20 -29.22
N LEU A 6 13.73 -17.96 -28.13
CA LEU A 6 13.38 -17.41 -26.81
C LEU A 6 14.47 -16.47 -26.27
N SER A 7 15.75 -16.81 -26.51
CA SER A 7 16.88 -15.96 -26.11
C SER A 7 16.98 -14.68 -26.95
N ASN A 8 16.64 -14.75 -28.24
CA ASN A 8 16.68 -13.59 -29.13
C ASN A 8 15.55 -12.61 -28.81
N ASN A 9 14.35 -13.10 -28.50
CA ASN A 9 13.24 -12.25 -28.09
C ASN A 9 13.52 -11.54 -26.74
N PHE A 10 14.19 -12.21 -25.79
CA PHE A 10 14.58 -11.62 -24.50
C PHE A 10 15.67 -10.54 -24.64
N LEU A 11 16.55 -10.66 -25.63
CA LEU A 11 17.58 -9.67 -25.93
C LEU A 11 17.05 -8.51 -26.78
N GLU A 12 16.09 -8.74 -27.68
CA GLU A 12 15.44 -7.69 -28.46
C GLU A 12 14.55 -6.76 -27.60
N GLU A 13 13.99 -7.25 -26.48
CA GLU A 13 13.26 -6.40 -25.52
C GLU A 13 14.20 -5.44 -24.75
N GLN A 14 15.49 -5.77 -24.63
CA GLN A 14 16.48 -4.95 -23.91
C GLN A 14 16.97 -3.74 -24.74
N GLU A 15 16.86 -3.77 -26.07
CA GLU A 15 17.41 -2.73 -26.96
C GLU A 15 16.40 -1.64 -27.37
N LYS A 16 15.17 -1.66 -26.84
CA LYS A 16 14.25 -0.54 -27.05
C LYS A 16 14.54 0.57 -26.05
N SER A 17 15.67 1.26 -26.24
CA SER A 17 15.99 2.55 -25.61
C SER A 17 15.03 3.63 -26.11
N LYS A 18 13.79 3.57 -25.65
CA LYS A 18 12.97 4.77 -25.47
C LYS A 18 13.27 5.22 -24.06
N GLU A 19 13.48 6.52 -23.84
CA GLU A 19 13.51 7.09 -22.50
C GLU A 19 12.28 6.59 -21.75
N ASP A 20 12.48 5.57 -20.94
CA ASP A 20 11.44 5.01 -20.12
C ASP A 20 11.31 6.00 -18.97
N ASN A 21 10.34 6.92 -19.08
CA ASN A 21 9.90 7.79 -17.98
C ASN A 21 9.25 6.96 -16.85
N SER A 22 9.69 5.71 -16.70
CA SER A 22 9.32 4.81 -15.64
C SER A 22 9.97 5.30 -14.35
N PRO A 23 9.18 5.50 -13.29
CA PRO A 23 9.71 5.92 -12.00
C PRO A 23 10.65 4.87 -11.39
N PHE A 24 10.63 3.63 -11.88
CA PHE A 24 11.52 2.56 -11.41
C PHE A 24 12.99 2.76 -11.75
N PHE A 25 13.33 3.72 -12.61
CA PHE A 25 14.72 4.12 -12.88
C PHE A 25 15.12 5.43 -12.17
N ASP A 26 14.18 6.14 -11.53
CA ASP A 26 14.47 7.34 -10.76
C ASP A 26 14.95 6.98 -9.35
N VAL A 27 16.21 7.27 -9.04
CA VAL A 27 16.82 7.06 -7.72
C VAL A 27 16.02 7.73 -6.60
N LYS A 28 15.44 8.90 -6.83
CA LYS A 28 14.65 9.61 -5.83
C LYS A 28 13.36 8.86 -5.54
N TYR A 29 12.68 8.37 -6.58
CA TYR A 29 11.50 7.53 -6.43
C TYR A 29 11.85 6.26 -5.63
N ILE A 30 12.90 5.54 -6.03
CA ILE A 30 13.31 4.29 -5.36
C ILE A 30 13.54 4.51 -3.86
N CYS A 31 14.27 5.58 -3.49
CA CYS A 31 14.52 5.90 -2.09
C CYS A 31 13.23 6.21 -1.32
N GLN A 32 12.35 7.05 -1.87
CA GLN A 32 11.10 7.44 -1.19
C GLN A 32 10.10 6.28 -1.12
N ALA A 33 9.93 5.54 -2.21
CA ALA A 33 9.09 4.35 -2.28
C ALA A 33 9.52 3.32 -1.25
N SER A 34 10.83 3.05 -1.14
CA SER A 34 11.37 2.08 -0.17
C SER A 34 11.06 2.48 1.27
N LEU A 35 11.19 3.76 1.62
CA LEU A 35 10.84 4.28 2.95
C LEU A 35 9.35 4.10 3.25
N LEU A 36 8.48 4.53 2.33
CA LEU A 36 7.03 4.42 2.48
C LEU A 36 6.57 2.96 2.62
N ILE A 37 7.05 2.07 1.75
CA ILE A 37 6.69 0.65 1.74
C ILE A 37 7.13 0.00 3.06
N THR A 38 8.38 0.23 3.48
CA THR A 38 8.93 -0.35 4.70
C THR A 38 8.17 0.13 5.94
N ASP A 39 7.89 1.43 6.03
CA ASP A 39 7.16 1.99 7.18
C ASP A 39 5.70 1.54 7.21
N SER A 40 5.07 1.33 6.06
CA SER A 40 3.70 0.81 5.96
C SER A 40 3.62 -0.65 6.41
N ILE A 41 4.54 -1.49 5.93
CA ILE A 41 4.62 -2.90 6.34
C ILE A 41 4.90 -3.02 7.85
N ARG A 42 5.80 -2.18 8.39
CA ARG A 42 6.07 -2.14 9.85
C ARG A 42 4.84 -1.84 10.69
N LYS A 43 3.91 -1.04 10.17
CA LYS A 43 2.62 -0.73 10.83
C LYS A 43 1.57 -1.83 10.66
N GLY A 44 1.88 -2.90 9.92
CA GLY A 44 0.96 -3.98 9.61
C GLY A 44 -0.05 -3.62 8.52
N TYR A 45 0.30 -2.68 7.64
CA TYR A 45 -0.53 -2.32 6.48
C TYR A 45 -0.20 -3.21 5.29
N ASP A 46 -1.21 -3.45 4.46
CA ASP A 46 -1.04 -4.10 3.16
C ASP A 46 -0.55 -3.06 2.14
N VAL A 47 0.37 -3.45 1.28
CA VAL A 47 0.97 -2.55 0.29
C VAL A 47 0.94 -3.18 -1.10
N THR A 48 0.62 -2.39 -2.12
CA THR A 48 0.66 -2.80 -3.53
C THR A 48 1.30 -1.70 -4.36
N GLN A 49 2.41 -2.00 -5.04
CA GLN A 49 3.06 -1.10 -5.99
C GLN A 49 2.54 -1.39 -7.40
N LEU A 50 2.04 -0.37 -8.07
CA LEU A 50 1.44 -0.46 -9.41
C LEU A 50 2.50 -0.24 -10.50
N PRO A 51 2.30 -0.74 -11.74
CA PRO A 51 3.28 -0.59 -12.84
C PRO A 51 3.54 0.85 -13.29
N ASN A 52 2.68 1.80 -12.93
CA ASN A 52 2.89 3.23 -13.18
C ASN A 52 3.72 3.92 -12.08
N GLY A 53 4.11 3.19 -11.03
CA GLY A 53 4.83 3.69 -9.87
C GLY A 53 3.97 4.17 -8.71
N ASP A 54 2.64 4.15 -8.83
CA ASP A 54 1.78 4.46 -7.68
C ASP A 54 1.90 3.37 -6.60
N ILE A 55 1.74 3.76 -5.34
CA ILE A 55 1.80 2.86 -4.20
C ILE A 55 0.49 2.97 -3.44
N ASN A 56 -0.27 1.88 -3.42
CA ASN A 56 -1.47 1.74 -2.62
C ASN A 56 -1.10 1.15 -1.26
N VAL A 57 -1.52 1.82 -0.18
CA VAL A 57 -1.39 1.32 1.19
C VAL A 57 -2.78 1.15 1.77
N THR A 58 -3.10 -0.05 2.22
CA THR A 58 -4.38 -0.40 2.85
C THR A 58 -4.15 -0.74 4.31
N GLU A 59 -4.90 -0.09 5.20
CA GLU A 59 -4.86 -0.37 6.62
C GLU A 59 -6.20 -0.90 7.14
N VAL A 60 -6.15 -1.78 8.13
CA VAL A 60 -7.33 -2.23 8.87
C VAL A 60 -7.42 -1.43 10.16
N ARG A 61 -8.49 -0.63 10.30
CA ARG A 61 -8.77 0.12 11.53
C ARG A 61 -9.88 -0.55 12.34
N ILE A 62 -9.63 -0.73 13.63
CA ILE A 62 -10.65 -1.21 14.58
C ILE A 62 -11.24 0.01 15.30
N VAL A 63 -12.55 0.21 15.13
CA VAL A 63 -13.31 1.28 15.78
C VAL A 63 -14.25 0.66 16.81
N ASN A 64 -14.00 0.93 18.09
CA ASN A 64 -14.89 0.49 19.18
C ASN A 64 -15.88 1.60 19.50
N VAL A 65 -17.16 1.36 19.23
CA VAL A 65 -18.23 2.31 19.55
C VAL A 65 -19.08 1.77 20.69
N HIS A 66 -19.11 2.52 21.79
CA HIS A 66 -19.94 2.19 22.94
C HIS A 66 -21.26 2.94 22.85
N TYR A 67 -22.37 2.21 22.92
CA TYR A 67 -23.71 2.73 23.04
C TYR A 67 -24.32 2.35 24.40
N ASN A 68 -25.02 3.30 25.01
CA ASN A 68 -25.79 3.06 26.22
C ASN A 68 -27.30 3.13 25.93
N TRP A 69 -28.08 2.24 26.53
CA TRP A 69 -29.54 2.24 26.39
C TRP A 69 -30.17 3.37 27.21
N ASN A 70 -30.89 4.28 26.55
CA ASN A 70 -31.71 5.28 27.22
C ASN A 70 -33.18 4.83 27.19
N SER A 71 -33.69 4.39 28.36
CA SER A 71 -35.07 3.89 28.52
C SER A 71 -36.13 4.97 28.34
N GLU A 72 -35.85 6.22 28.75
CA GLU A 72 -36.79 7.34 28.61
C GLU A 72 -37.02 7.70 27.14
N LYS A 73 -35.98 7.56 26.31
CA LYS A 73 -36.01 7.86 24.87
C LYS A 73 -36.26 6.61 24.02
N GLY A 74 -36.31 5.43 24.62
CA GLY A 74 -36.47 4.15 23.93
C GLY A 74 -35.41 3.86 22.86
N LYS A 75 -34.17 4.35 23.05
CA LYS A 75 -33.10 4.17 22.05
C LYS A 75 -31.71 4.09 22.66
N PHE A 76 -30.80 3.47 21.92
CA PHE A 76 -29.37 3.53 22.19
C PHE A 76 -28.80 4.91 21.86
N VAL A 77 -27.95 5.43 22.74
CA VAL A 77 -27.24 6.70 22.59
C VAL A 77 -25.75 6.40 22.60
N LYS A 78 -25.02 6.87 21.57
CA LYS A 78 -23.57 6.72 21.49
C LYS A 78 -22.93 7.47 22.67
N THR A 79 -22.11 6.76 23.43
CA THR A 79 -21.47 7.27 24.66
C THR A 79 -19.98 7.54 24.46
N ASN A 80 -19.30 6.67 23.71
CA ASN A 80 -17.87 6.81 23.43
C ASN A 80 -17.53 6.13 22.09
N GLN A 81 -16.48 6.59 21.43
CA GLN A 81 -15.82 5.90 20.33
C GLN A 81 -14.31 5.93 20.58
N ILE A 82 -13.71 4.75 20.70
CA ILE A 82 -12.26 4.58 20.80
C ILE A 82 -11.77 4.05 19.46
N GLU A 83 -10.88 4.83 18.84
CA GLU A 83 -10.19 4.44 17.61
C GLU A 83 -8.82 3.89 17.99
N PHE A 84 -8.59 2.62 17.66
CA PHE A 84 -7.29 2.00 17.85
C PHE A 84 -6.46 2.29 16.60
N ASN A 85 -5.66 3.36 16.67
CA ASN A 85 -4.68 3.67 15.65
C ASN A 85 -3.42 2.85 15.96
N ASN A 86 -3.11 1.85 15.13
CA ASN A 86 -1.88 1.04 15.24
C ASN A 86 -0.59 1.84 14.95
N SER A 87 -0.65 3.16 14.89
CA SER A 87 0.47 4.05 14.57
C SER A 87 1.47 4.27 15.73
N LYS A 88 1.45 3.44 16.78
CA LYS A 88 2.45 3.47 17.86
C LYS A 88 3.00 2.06 18.13
N GLY A 89 3.83 1.58 17.21
CA GLY A 89 4.90 0.62 17.55
C GLY A 89 6.11 1.41 18.05
N GLY A 90 6.60 1.06 19.25
CA GLY A 90 7.87 1.55 19.79
C GLY A 90 9.07 0.80 19.23
#